data_AF-A0A3P6BS14-F1
#
_entry.id   AF-A0A3P6BS14-F1
#
_cell.length_a   1.000
_cell.length_b   1.000
_cell.length_c   1.000
_cell.angle_alpha   90.00
_cell.angle_beta   90.00
_cell.angle_gamma   90.00
#
_symmetry.space_group_name_H-M   'P 1'
#
loop_
_entity.id
_entity.type
_entity.pdbx_description
1 polymer ?
#
loop_
_entity_poly.entity_id
_entity_poly.type
_entity_poly.pdbx_seq_one_letter_code
_entity_poly.pdbx_strand_id
1 'polypeptide(L)'
;MNCAVSGEVPVEPVVSKKTGLLYEKRLIERHISDYGKCPVTGELHTIADIVAIKTGKIIKPKPLHTASIPGLLGSFQTHDAACRVIARLKKERDEARQLLSEAERQLPAAPEAATANATLSNGKRAADGGEQGPDAKKMRLGISTEVITELTDCNAALSQQRKKRQIPPTLASIDALEKFTQLSSHPLHKTNKPGIFSMDILHSKDVIATGGIDTTAVLFDRASGQILSTLTGHSKKVTSIKFVGDTDLVLTASSDKTVRIWGSSEDGNYACRHTLKDHSAEVRAVTVHATNKYFVSASLDSTWCFYDMSSGLCLAQVTDDSEKVDYTAAAFHPDGLILGTGTAQSIVKIWDVKSQANVAKFGGHTGEITSVSFSENGYFLATAALDGVRLWDLRKLKNFRTFEFPDANSVEFDHSGSYLGIAASDIRVFQTASVKAEWNPVKTLPDLSGTGKATCVKFGPDAKYVAVGSMDRNLRIFAQLRYIKEAREIRLAMQPLELIKRVKEIQQEASTGHETDVKQNTEAVDLSKRRKAFLPTNEESSLKALEEWRKRKMERARQRDLEKTGGVSSSKTS
;
A
#
# COMPACT_ATOMS: atom_id res chain seq x y z
N MET A 1 0.05 -47.78 17.82
CA MET A 1 1.29 -47.08 17.42
C MET A 1 0.93 -46.22 16.23
N ASN A 2 0.70 -44.93 16.48
CA ASN A 2 0.20 -44.02 15.46
C ASN A 2 1.31 -43.08 15.03
N CYS A 3 1.26 -42.65 13.77
CA CYS A 3 2.15 -41.64 13.23
C CYS A 3 1.92 -40.32 13.95
N ALA A 4 2.98 -39.68 14.44
CA ALA A 4 2.91 -38.41 15.15
C ALA A 4 2.46 -37.23 14.25
N VAL A 5 2.42 -37.40 12.93
CA VAL A 5 1.97 -36.36 11.98
C VAL A 5 0.53 -36.60 11.53
N SER A 6 0.19 -37.81 11.06
CA SER A 6 -1.14 -38.11 10.54
C SER A 6 -2.13 -38.63 11.58
N GLY A 7 -1.65 -39.07 12.76
CA GLY A 7 -2.48 -39.72 13.78
C GLY A 7 -2.96 -41.12 13.40
N GLU A 8 -2.65 -41.61 12.20
CA GLU A 8 -3.03 -42.94 11.70
C GLU A 8 -1.93 -43.99 11.94
N VAL A 9 -2.30 -45.27 11.83
CA VAL A 9 -1.32 -46.36 11.86
C VAL A 9 -0.47 -46.31 10.57
N PRO A 10 0.86 -46.11 10.66
CA PRO A 10 1.73 -45.95 9.51
C PRO A 10 1.86 -47.25 8.72
N VAL A 11 1.84 -47.16 7.38
CA VAL A 11 2.06 -48.30 6.48
C VAL A 11 3.54 -48.66 6.41
N GLU A 12 4.40 -47.64 6.34
CA GLU A 12 5.86 -47.76 6.44
C GLU A 12 6.33 -47.00 7.68
N PRO A 13 6.41 -47.67 8.85
CA PRO A 13 6.82 -47.05 10.10
C PRO A 13 8.31 -46.72 10.09
N VAL A 14 8.63 -45.47 10.38
CA VAL A 14 9.99 -45.00 10.60
C VAL A 14 10.09 -44.27 11.93
N VAL A 15 11.20 -44.44 12.64
CA VAL A 15 11.46 -43.76 13.91
C VAL A 15 12.64 -42.84 13.76
N SER A 16 12.51 -41.66 14.36
CA SER A 16 13.61 -40.71 14.50
C SER A 16 14.54 -41.14 15.63
N LYS A 17 15.85 -41.18 15.37
CA LYS A 17 16.87 -41.49 16.39
C LYS A 17 16.95 -40.45 17.51
N LYS A 18 16.65 -39.19 17.22
CA LYS A 18 16.79 -38.07 18.17
C LYS A 18 15.57 -37.93 19.08
N THR A 19 14.38 -38.05 18.49
CA THR A 19 13.12 -37.80 19.20
C THR A 19 12.41 -39.07 19.67
N GLY A 20 12.79 -40.24 19.15
CA GLY A 20 12.13 -41.51 19.45
C GLY A 20 10.68 -41.62 18.94
N LEU A 21 10.20 -40.61 18.20
CA LEU A 21 8.83 -40.55 17.70
C LEU A 21 8.65 -41.39 16.43
N LEU A 22 7.47 -41.99 16.32
CA LEU A 22 7.06 -42.81 15.18
C LEU A 22 6.39 -41.95 14.10
N TYR A 23 6.85 -42.11 12.87
CA TYR A 23 6.35 -41.42 11.69
C TYR A 23 6.03 -42.40 10.56
N GLU A 24 5.25 -41.91 9.60
CA GLU A 24 5.10 -42.56 8.30
C GLU A 24 6.20 -42.05 7.36
N LYS A 25 6.92 -42.97 6.70
CA LYS A 25 8.10 -42.66 5.87
C LYS A 25 7.87 -41.50 4.89
N ARG A 26 6.81 -41.57 4.08
CA ARG A 26 6.49 -40.54 3.06
C ARG A 26 6.31 -39.14 3.65
N LEU A 27 5.75 -39.06 4.86
CA LEU A 27 5.39 -37.78 5.48
C LEU A 27 6.62 -37.11 6.09
N ILE A 28 7.47 -37.89 6.77
CA ILE A 28 8.67 -37.34 7.40
C ILE A 28 9.76 -37.01 6.38
N GLU A 29 9.92 -37.81 5.32
CA GLU A 29 10.89 -37.52 4.25
C GLU A 29 10.53 -36.23 3.51
N ARG A 30 9.26 -36.04 3.18
CA ARG A 30 8.76 -34.79 2.57
C ARG A 30 9.00 -33.59 3.49
N HIS A 31 8.65 -33.71 4.77
CA HIS A 31 8.81 -32.61 5.71
C HIS A 31 10.28 -32.23 5.95
N ILE A 32 11.19 -33.21 6.01
CA ILE A 32 12.64 -32.94 6.13
C ILE A 32 13.18 -32.30 4.86
N SER A 33 12.71 -32.71 3.67
CA SER A 33 13.08 -32.07 2.41
C SER A 33 12.64 -30.61 2.34
N ASP A 34 11.45 -30.30 2.84
CA ASP A 34 10.87 -28.96 2.75
C ASP A 34 11.41 -27.99 3.83
N TYR A 35 11.67 -28.47 5.05
CA TYR A 35 11.96 -27.61 6.21
C TYR A 35 13.26 -27.96 6.98
N GLY A 36 13.89 -29.11 6.71
CA GLY A 36 15.13 -29.53 7.38
C GLY A 36 15.03 -29.73 8.91
N LYS A 37 13.82 -29.87 9.45
CA LYS A 37 13.52 -29.90 10.89
C LYS A 37 12.51 -30.99 11.24
N CYS A 38 12.44 -31.35 12.52
CA CYS A 38 11.45 -32.28 13.05
C CYS A 38 10.06 -31.60 13.15
N PRO A 39 8.98 -32.23 12.67
CA PRO A 39 7.63 -31.63 12.67
C PRO A 39 7.02 -31.44 14.05
N VAL A 40 7.56 -32.08 15.09
CA VAL A 40 7.00 -32.04 16.46
C VAL A 40 7.87 -31.21 17.41
N THR A 41 9.20 -31.37 17.34
CA THR A 41 10.13 -30.69 18.27
C THR A 41 10.80 -29.46 17.66
N GLY A 42 10.77 -29.27 16.34
CA GLY A 42 11.42 -28.15 15.67
C GLY A 42 12.95 -28.22 15.56
N GLU A 43 13.58 -29.29 16.06
CA GLU A 43 15.03 -29.51 15.98
C GLU A 43 15.50 -29.86 14.57
N LEU A 44 16.75 -29.54 14.23
CA LEU A 44 17.35 -29.86 12.93
C LEU A 44 17.48 -31.38 12.71
N HIS A 45 16.85 -31.87 11.65
CA HIS A 45 16.78 -33.29 11.32
C HIS A 45 17.17 -33.54 9.88
N THR A 46 17.97 -34.58 9.66
CA THR A 46 18.37 -35.03 8.32
C THR A 46 17.83 -36.42 8.02
N ILE A 47 17.79 -36.81 6.75
CA ILE A 47 17.25 -38.12 6.31
C ILE A 47 18.02 -39.29 6.96
N ALA A 48 19.31 -39.11 7.27
CA ALA A 48 20.16 -40.10 7.93
C ALA A 48 19.76 -40.40 9.41
N ASP A 49 18.99 -39.50 10.01
CA ASP A 49 18.52 -39.62 11.40
C ASP A 49 17.24 -40.46 11.50
N ILE A 50 16.68 -40.90 10.36
CA ILE A 50 15.48 -41.74 10.29
C ILE A 50 15.87 -43.22 10.17
N VAL A 51 15.26 -44.07 10.99
CA VAL A 51 15.44 -45.53 10.94
C VAL A 51 14.13 -46.19 10.57
N ALA A 52 14.15 -47.01 9.52
CA ALA A 52 13.01 -47.85 9.18
C ALA A 52 12.87 -49.02 10.15
N ILE A 53 11.67 -49.20 10.68
CA ILE A 53 11.35 -50.38 11.49
C ILE A 53 10.92 -51.49 10.53
N LYS A 54 11.58 -52.65 10.60
CA LYS A 54 11.15 -53.85 9.88
C LYS A 54 9.91 -54.44 10.55
N THR A 55 8.74 -54.01 10.09
CA THR A 55 7.45 -54.67 10.40
C THR A 55 6.98 -55.47 9.19
N GLY A 56 6.25 -56.58 9.41
CA GLY A 56 5.56 -57.27 8.32
C GLY A 56 4.62 -56.33 7.57
N LYS A 57 4.52 -56.47 6.24
CA LYS A 57 3.62 -55.63 5.42
C LYS A 57 2.18 -55.75 5.95
N ILE A 58 1.67 -54.68 6.54
CA ILE A 58 0.27 -54.59 6.95
C ILE A 58 -0.54 -54.32 5.68
N ILE A 59 -1.07 -55.38 5.08
CA ILE A 59 -1.95 -55.27 3.92
C ILE A 59 -3.34 -54.90 4.46
N LYS A 60 -3.69 -53.61 4.41
CA LYS A 60 -5.09 -53.19 4.60
C LYS A 60 -5.91 -53.83 3.46
N PRO A 61 -6.97 -54.62 3.74
CA PRO A 61 -7.79 -55.19 2.68
C PRO A 61 -8.34 -54.05 1.83
N LYS A 62 -8.09 -54.12 0.52
CA LYS A 62 -8.61 -53.13 -0.43
C LYS A 62 -10.13 -53.14 -0.30
N PRO A 63 -10.80 -52.02 0.00
CA PRO A 63 -12.24 -52.01 0.04
C PRO A 63 -12.77 -52.35 -1.35
N LEU A 64 -13.64 -53.36 -1.42
CA LEU A 64 -14.18 -53.90 -2.69
C LEU A 64 -14.86 -52.82 -3.56
N HIS A 65 -15.21 -51.66 -2.99
CA HIS A 65 -15.79 -50.52 -3.71
C HIS A 65 -14.80 -49.75 -4.58
N THR A 66 -13.48 -49.92 -4.45
CA THR A 66 -12.52 -49.19 -5.31
C THR A 66 -12.26 -49.85 -6.67
N ALA A 67 -12.86 -51.02 -6.94
CA ALA A 67 -12.68 -51.76 -8.18
C ALA A 67 -13.70 -51.42 -9.29
N SER A 68 -14.74 -50.63 -8.98
CA SER A 68 -15.77 -50.20 -9.94
C SER A 68 -15.85 -48.68 -10.01
N ILE A 69 -16.16 -48.13 -11.19
CA ILE A 69 -16.31 -46.67 -11.40
C ILE A 69 -17.29 -46.04 -10.39
N PRO A 70 -18.47 -46.65 -10.08
CA PRO A 70 -19.38 -46.11 -9.08
C PRO A 70 -18.80 -46.06 -7.66
N GLY A 71 -18.02 -47.07 -7.26
CA GLY A 71 -17.42 -47.06 -5.92
C GLY A 71 -16.15 -46.20 -5.82
N LEU A 72 -15.46 -45.93 -6.95
CA LEU A 72 -14.45 -44.88 -7.07
C LEU A 72 -15.08 -43.49 -6.87
N LEU A 73 -16.24 -43.24 -7.50
CA LEU A 73 -17.01 -42.01 -7.28
C LEU A 73 -17.46 -41.85 -5.82
N GLY A 74 -17.90 -42.94 -5.18
CA GLY A 74 -18.22 -42.96 -3.75
C GLY A 74 -17.01 -42.68 -2.85
N SER A 75 -15.81 -43.15 -3.23
CA SER A 75 -14.57 -42.83 -2.51
C SER A 75 -14.20 -41.35 -2.62
N PHE A 76 -14.44 -40.71 -3.78
CA PHE A 76 -14.25 -39.26 -3.95
C PHE A 76 -15.23 -38.45 -3.10
N GLN A 77 -16.46 -38.89 -2.92
CA GLN A 77 -17.41 -38.24 -2.01
C GLN A 77 -16.96 -38.31 -0.54
N THR A 78 -16.10 -39.27 -0.18
CA THR A 78 -15.52 -39.34 1.17
C THR A 78 -14.50 -38.22 1.41
N HIS A 79 -13.88 -37.66 0.36
CA HIS A 79 -13.05 -36.45 0.48
C HIS A 79 -13.85 -35.21 0.88
N ASP A 80 -15.16 -35.15 0.61
CA ASP A 80 -16.00 -34.03 1.09
C ASP A 80 -16.08 -33.99 2.63
N ALA A 81 -15.99 -35.13 3.30
CA ALA A 81 -15.93 -35.18 4.75
C ALA A 81 -14.64 -34.52 5.28
N ALA A 82 -13.50 -34.76 4.63
CA ALA A 82 -12.23 -34.12 4.97
C ALA A 82 -12.30 -32.60 4.73
N CYS A 83 -12.91 -32.15 3.62
CA CYS A 83 -13.12 -30.73 3.35
C CYS A 83 -13.98 -30.05 4.42
N ARG A 84 -15.03 -30.71 4.91
CA ARG A 84 -15.88 -30.19 6.00
C ARG A 84 -15.11 -30.09 7.31
N VAL A 85 -14.28 -31.09 7.65
CA VAL A 85 -13.45 -31.07 8.85
C VAL A 85 -12.40 -29.96 8.77
N ILE A 86 -11.73 -29.80 7.62
CA ILE A 86 -10.76 -28.71 7.40
C ILE A 86 -11.44 -27.35 7.52
N ALA A 87 -12.62 -27.16 6.93
CA ALA A 87 -13.37 -25.91 7.03
C ALA A 87 -13.78 -25.60 8.49
N ARG A 88 -14.23 -26.62 9.23
CA ARG A 88 -14.56 -26.50 10.65
C ARG A 88 -13.34 -26.14 11.50
N LEU A 89 -12.22 -26.85 11.32
CA LEU A 89 -10.97 -26.60 12.06
C LEU A 89 -10.38 -25.22 11.73
N LYS A 90 -10.49 -24.76 10.47
CA LYS A 90 -10.11 -23.39 10.09
C LYS A 90 -10.94 -22.35 10.84
N LYS A 91 -12.26 -22.56 10.91
CA LYS A 91 -13.16 -21.69 11.67
C LYS A 91 -12.82 -21.67 13.16
N GLU A 92 -12.64 -22.84 13.78
CA GLU A 92 -12.27 -22.95 15.20
C GLU A 92 -10.90 -22.31 15.50
N ARG A 93 -9.92 -22.44 14.59
CA ARG A 93 -8.61 -21.76 14.69
C ARG A 93 -8.76 -20.24 14.62
N ASP A 94 -9.56 -19.75 13.67
CA ASP A 94 -9.72 -18.30 13.46
C ASP A 94 -10.49 -17.67 14.63
N GLU A 95 -11.49 -18.37 15.16
CA GLU A 95 -12.18 -18.00 16.41
C GLU A 95 -11.22 -17.98 17.60
N ALA A 96 -10.37 -19.01 17.77
CA ALA A 96 -9.38 -19.05 18.84
C ALA A 96 -8.34 -17.91 18.73
N ARG A 97 -7.92 -17.53 17.52
CA ARG A 97 -7.03 -16.39 17.29
C ARG A 97 -7.69 -15.06 17.60
N GLN A 98 -8.97 -14.91 17.28
CA GLN A 98 -9.75 -13.72 17.63
C GLN A 98 -9.88 -13.60 19.15
N LEU A 99 -10.22 -14.70 19.84
CA LEU A 99 -10.29 -14.75 21.31
C LEU A 99 -8.93 -14.47 21.96
N LEU A 100 -7.83 -14.98 21.39
CA LEU A 100 -6.48 -14.67 21.88
C LEU A 100 -6.18 -13.17 21.73
N SER A 101 -6.47 -12.58 20.57
CA SER A 101 -6.27 -11.15 20.33
C SER A 101 -7.13 -10.28 21.26
N GLU A 102 -8.37 -10.72 21.56
CA GLU A 102 -9.24 -10.07 22.54
C GLU A 102 -8.73 -10.24 23.97
N ALA A 103 -8.21 -11.40 24.34
CA ALA A 103 -7.64 -11.67 25.66
C ALA A 103 -6.32 -10.91 25.90
N GLU A 104 -5.43 -10.86 24.91
CA GLU A 104 -4.23 -10.01 24.91
C GLU A 104 -4.57 -8.55 25.10
N ARG A 105 -5.72 -8.10 24.57
CA ARG A 105 -6.23 -6.75 24.77
C ARG A 105 -6.80 -6.52 26.18
N GLN A 106 -7.21 -7.58 26.88
CA GLN A 106 -7.82 -7.52 28.21
C GLN A 106 -6.85 -7.79 29.36
N LEU A 107 -5.67 -8.37 29.09
CA LEU A 107 -4.63 -8.61 30.09
C LEU A 107 -3.97 -7.28 30.50
N PRO A 108 -4.09 -6.85 31.78
CA PRO A 108 -3.16 -5.86 32.33
C PRO A 108 -1.78 -6.50 32.43
N ALA A 109 -0.74 -5.75 32.07
CA ALA A 109 0.65 -6.19 32.22
C ALA A 109 0.86 -6.75 33.64
N ALA A 110 1.29 -8.02 33.72
CA ALA A 110 1.74 -8.59 34.98
C ALA A 110 2.95 -7.78 35.50
N PRO A 111 3.12 -7.65 36.82
CA PRO A 111 4.05 -6.70 37.40
C PRO A 111 5.48 -7.17 37.15
N GLU A 112 6.24 -6.38 36.40
CA GLU A 112 7.69 -6.46 36.48
C GLU A 112 8.14 -6.16 37.91
N ALA A 113 9.11 -6.93 38.36
CA ALA A 113 9.61 -6.96 39.71
C ALA A 113 9.91 -5.55 40.24
N ALA A 114 9.43 -5.31 41.46
CA ALA A 114 9.69 -4.10 42.22
C ALA A 114 11.20 -3.82 42.35
N THR A 115 11.64 -2.71 41.78
CA THR A 115 12.75 -1.93 42.35
C THR A 115 12.21 -0.58 42.76
N ALA A 116 12.06 -0.42 44.07
CA ALA A 116 11.74 0.82 44.73
C ALA A 116 12.80 1.89 44.41
N ASN A 117 12.34 3.10 44.04
CA ASN A 117 12.82 4.32 44.67
C ASN A 117 11.84 5.47 44.41
N ALA A 118 11.36 6.02 45.53
CA ALA A 118 10.50 7.18 45.62
C ALA A 118 11.28 8.48 45.33
N THR A 119 10.61 9.51 44.79
CA THR A 119 10.23 10.73 45.54
C THR A 119 9.63 11.83 44.64
N LEU A 120 8.34 12.11 44.87
CA LEU A 120 7.67 13.41 45.07
C LEU A 120 8.02 14.62 44.17
N SER A 121 7.00 15.21 43.51
CA SER A 121 6.41 16.50 43.96
C SER A 121 5.11 16.89 43.21
N ASN A 122 3.99 16.70 43.91
CA ASN A 122 2.91 17.67 44.22
C ASN A 122 2.23 18.54 43.14
N GLY A 123 0.88 18.56 43.14
CA GLY A 123 0.11 19.56 42.37
C GLY A 123 -1.41 19.48 42.34
N LYS A 124 -2.09 19.25 43.48
CA LYS A 124 -3.47 19.70 43.84
C LYS A 124 -4.67 19.46 42.89
N ARG A 125 -5.61 18.63 43.37
CA ARG A 125 -7.02 18.49 42.93
C ARG A 125 -7.83 19.77 43.13
N ALA A 126 -8.76 20.02 42.21
CA ALA A 126 -10.08 20.57 42.52
C ALA A 126 -11.13 19.61 41.95
N ALA A 127 -12.03 19.17 42.82
CA ALA A 127 -13.18 18.35 42.50
C ALA A 127 -14.32 19.26 42.02
N ASP A 128 -14.98 18.89 40.92
CA ASP A 128 -16.38 19.20 40.75
C ASP A 128 -17.09 18.02 40.07
N GLY A 129 -18.23 17.65 40.65
CA GLY A 129 -18.99 16.47 40.32
C GLY A 129 -19.98 16.76 39.20
N GLY A 130 -19.88 15.99 38.11
CA GLY A 130 -20.89 15.89 37.07
C GLY A 130 -20.90 14.47 36.52
N GLU A 131 -22.03 13.80 36.69
CA GLU A 131 -22.30 12.42 36.29
C GLU A 131 -21.82 12.12 34.86
N GLN A 132 -20.92 11.15 34.72
CA GLN A 132 -20.54 10.56 33.42
C GLN A 132 -20.75 9.06 33.48
N GLY A 133 -21.55 8.57 32.53
CA GLY A 133 -21.84 7.16 32.30
C GLY A 133 -20.61 6.32 31.92
N PRO A 134 -20.79 5.00 31.77
CA PRO A 134 -19.70 4.03 31.86
C PRO A 134 -18.97 3.89 30.53
N ASP A 135 -18.12 4.85 30.16
CA ASP A 135 -17.11 4.64 29.13
C ASP A 135 -15.82 4.15 29.80
N ALA A 136 -15.66 2.83 29.81
CA ALA A 136 -14.45 2.16 30.24
C ALA A 136 -13.25 2.77 29.49
N LYS A 137 -12.33 3.39 30.24
CA LYS A 137 -11.03 3.85 29.74
C LYS A 137 -10.29 2.65 29.16
N LYS A 138 -10.35 2.47 27.83
CA LYS A 138 -9.44 1.57 27.11
C LYS A 138 -8.02 1.91 27.55
N MET A 139 -7.30 0.94 28.11
CA MET A 139 -5.93 1.13 28.59
C MET A 139 -5.06 1.54 27.40
N ARG A 140 -4.52 2.76 27.44
CA ARG A 140 -3.64 3.30 26.40
C ARG A 140 -2.22 3.11 26.88
N LEU A 141 -1.42 2.35 26.13
CA LEU A 141 -0.07 1.96 26.51
C LEU A 141 0.94 3.13 26.42
N GLY A 142 0.55 4.26 25.81
CA GLY A 142 1.46 5.35 25.53
C GLY A 142 2.43 4.99 24.40
N ILE A 143 3.19 5.97 23.94
CA ILE A 143 4.30 5.70 23.00
C ILE A 143 5.44 5.13 23.84
N SER A 144 5.73 3.83 23.69
CA SER A 144 6.81 3.19 24.45
C SER A 144 8.18 3.77 24.08
N THR A 145 9.14 3.61 24.97
CA THR A 145 10.54 4.03 24.73
C THR A 145 11.11 3.34 23.49
N GLU A 146 10.77 2.08 23.24
CA GLU A 146 11.15 1.33 22.05
C GLU A 146 10.63 2.00 20.77
N VAL A 147 9.34 2.36 20.72
CA VAL A 147 8.76 3.09 19.59
C VAL A 147 9.52 4.41 19.39
N ILE A 148 9.77 5.17 20.46
CA ILE A 148 10.53 6.43 20.38
C ILE A 148 11.95 6.19 19.81
N THR A 149 12.63 5.12 20.20
CA THR A 149 13.94 4.77 19.64
C THR A 149 13.85 4.46 18.15
N GLU A 150 12.87 3.65 17.72
CA GLU A 150 12.66 3.35 16.30
C GLU A 150 12.38 4.62 15.47
N LEU A 151 11.54 5.53 15.99
CA LEU A 151 11.25 6.80 15.33
C LEU A 151 12.52 7.68 15.24
N THR A 152 13.38 7.64 16.26
CA THR A 152 14.64 8.40 16.29
C THR A 152 15.64 7.88 15.29
N ASP A 153 15.82 6.55 15.24
CA ASP A 153 16.77 5.90 14.34
C ASP A 153 16.35 6.07 12.89
N CYS A 154 15.05 5.96 12.61
CA CYS A 154 14.49 6.21 11.29
C CYS A 154 14.75 7.66 10.85
N ASN A 155 14.51 8.64 11.72
CA ASN A 155 14.88 10.03 11.42
C ASN A 155 16.37 10.16 11.13
N ALA A 156 17.24 9.62 12.01
CA ALA A 156 18.68 9.75 11.84
C ALA A 156 19.14 9.20 10.48
N ALA A 157 18.58 8.06 10.05
CA ALA A 157 18.84 7.48 8.74
C ALA A 157 18.33 8.37 7.58
N LEU A 158 17.06 8.81 7.64
CA LEU A 158 16.43 9.60 6.58
C LEU A 158 17.03 11.00 6.45
N SER A 159 17.35 11.65 7.57
CA SER A 159 18.03 12.95 7.62
C SER A 159 19.43 12.89 6.99
N GLN A 160 20.17 11.79 7.21
CA GLN A 160 21.49 11.60 6.58
C GLN A 160 21.39 11.35 5.08
N GLN A 161 20.42 10.52 4.66
CA GLN A 161 20.15 10.26 3.25
C GLN A 161 19.71 11.54 2.52
N ARG A 162 18.89 12.37 3.17
CA ARG A 162 18.38 13.62 2.57
C ARG A 162 19.48 14.60 2.22
N LYS A 163 20.48 14.78 3.10
CA LYS A 163 21.64 15.66 2.81
C LYS A 163 22.43 15.21 1.58
N LYS A 164 22.37 13.93 1.23
CA LYS A 164 23.07 13.31 0.09
C LYS A 164 22.17 13.08 -1.11
N ARG A 165 20.88 13.42 -1.02
CA ARG A 165 19.89 13.12 -2.05
C ARG A 165 20.18 13.95 -3.31
N GLN A 166 20.29 13.26 -4.43
CA GLN A 166 20.30 13.89 -5.75
C GLN A 166 18.93 13.74 -6.38
N ILE A 167 18.52 14.77 -7.12
CA ILE A 167 17.28 14.74 -7.88
C ILE A 167 17.44 13.67 -8.99
N PRO A 168 16.50 12.72 -9.12
CA PRO A 168 16.60 11.69 -10.16
C PRO A 168 16.71 12.31 -11.55
N PRO A 169 17.60 11.82 -12.43
CA PRO A 169 17.70 12.32 -13.81
C PRO A 169 16.47 11.95 -14.65
N THR A 170 15.62 11.06 -14.14
CA THR A 170 14.36 10.63 -14.76
C THR A 170 13.18 11.57 -14.48
N LEU A 171 13.38 12.58 -13.64
CA LEU A 171 12.39 13.63 -13.35
C LEU A 171 11.92 14.29 -14.64
N ALA A 172 10.61 14.48 -14.78
CA ALA A 172 10.04 15.17 -15.93
C ALA A 172 10.63 16.60 -16.04
N SER A 173 11.18 16.93 -17.22
CA SER A 173 11.69 18.27 -17.50
C SER A 173 10.55 19.30 -17.57
N ILE A 174 10.85 20.57 -17.32
CA ILE A 174 9.88 21.68 -17.42
C ILE A 174 9.13 21.67 -18.75
N ASP A 175 9.85 21.52 -19.88
CA ASP A 175 9.27 21.39 -21.23
C ASP A 175 8.28 20.24 -21.39
N ALA A 176 8.42 19.18 -20.59
CA ALA A 176 7.51 18.03 -20.61
C ALA A 176 6.23 18.37 -19.86
N LEU A 177 6.33 19.00 -18.68
CA LEU A 177 5.18 19.46 -17.89
C LEU A 177 4.35 20.51 -18.64
N GLU A 178 4.98 21.43 -19.36
CA GLU A 178 4.28 22.42 -20.20
C GLU A 178 3.40 21.76 -21.28
N LYS A 179 3.83 20.59 -21.76
CA LYS A 179 3.15 19.79 -22.79
C LYS A 179 2.16 18.79 -22.21
N PHE A 180 1.84 18.86 -20.91
CA PHE A 180 0.83 17.99 -20.32
C PHE A 180 -0.56 18.31 -20.90
N THR A 181 -1.25 17.26 -21.30
CA THR A 181 -2.63 17.27 -21.74
C THR A 181 -3.41 16.19 -21.00
N GLN A 182 -4.73 16.32 -20.96
CA GLN A 182 -5.58 15.27 -20.39
C GLN A 182 -5.40 13.99 -21.21
N LEU A 183 -4.92 12.93 -20.56
CA LEU A 183 -4.59 11.64 -21.16
C LEU A 183 -5.80 10.71 -21.14
N SER A 184 -6.39 10.59 -19.95
CA SER A 184 -7.51 9.71 -19.69
C SER A 184 -8.36 10.31 -18.56
N SER A 185 -9.63 9.91 -18.55
CA SER A 185 -10.60 10.27 -17.54
C SER A 185 -11.41 9.03 -17.20
N HIS A 186 -11.38 8.62 -15.93
CA HIS A 186 -12.01 7.39 -15.45
C HIS A 186 -13.08 7.71 -14.41
N PRO A 187 -14.37 7.41 -14.67
CA PRO A 187 -15.43 7.55 -13.67
C PRO A 187 -15.34 6.39 -12.67
N LEU A 188 -14.73 6.62 -11.51
CA LEU A 188 -14.47 5.55 -10.54
C LEU A 188 -15.58 5.39 -9.49
N HIS A 189 -16.32 6.46 -9.19
CA HIS A 189 -17.33 6.47 -8.14
C HIS A 189 -18.76 6.51 -8.67
N LYS A 190 -19.71 6.12 -7.81
CA LYS A 190 -21.13 6.00 -8.15
C LYS A 190 -21.73 7.32 -8.61
N THR A 191 -22.71 7.22 -9.51
CA THR A 191 -23.30 8.40 -10.13
C THR A 191 -24.19 9.22 -9.19
N ASN A 192 -24.89 8.57 -8.26
CA ASN A 192 -25.87 9.20 -7.37
C ASN A 192 -25.27 10.14 -6.32
N LYS A 193 -24.03 9.87 -5.87
CA LYS A 193 -23.30 10.69 -4.90
C LYS A 193 -21.91 11.00 -5.47
N PRO A 194 -21.83 11.93 -6.43
CA PRO A 194 -20.61 12.15 -7.18
C PRO A 194 -19.54 12.87 -6.34
N GLY A 195 -18.31 12.36 -6.36
CA GLY A 195 -17.14 13.13 -5.93
C GLY A 195 -16.02 12.29 -5.33
N ILE A 196 -14.79 12.58 -5.76
CA ILE A 196 -13.56 12.11 -5.13
C ILE A 196 -13.16 13.14 -4.08
N PHE A 197 -12.95 12.75 -2.83
CA PHE A 197 -12.50 13.65 -1.77
C PHE A 197 -11.00 13.59 -1.52
N SER A 198 -10.40 12.41 -1.66
CA SER A 198 -8.98 12.20 -1.40
C SER A 198 -8.42 11.18 -2.39
N MET A 199 -7.11 11.28 -2.61
CA MET A 199 -6.37 10.39 -3.49
C MET A 199 -4.96 10.15 -2.96
N ASP A 200 -4.43 8.97 -3.24
CA ASP A 200 -3.02 8.64 -3.01
C ASP A 200 -2.49 7.73 -4.11
N ILE A 201 -1.17 7.71 -4.30
CA ILE A 201 -0.52 6.93 -5.36
C ILE A 201 0.55 6.02 -4.75
N LEU A 202 0.46 4.73 -5.06
CA LEU A 202 1.50 3.76 -4.79
C LEU A 202 2.53 3.82 -5.92
N HIS A 203 3.67 4.46 -5.66
CA HIS A 203 4.65 4.79 -6.70
C HIS A 203 5.32 3.56 -7.34
N SER A 204 5.51 2.48 -6.58
CA SER A 204 6.17 1.26 -7.05
C SER A 204 5.32 0.44 -8.03
N LYS A 205 4.01 0.34 -7.77
CA LYS A 205 3.06 -0.42 -8.59
C LYS A 205 2.23 0.46 -9.53
N ASP A 206 2.35 1.78 -9.41
CA ASP A 206 1.62 2.75 -10.23
C ASP A 206 0.09 2.62 -10.10
N VAL A 207 -0.34 2.30 -8.87
CA VAL A 207 -1.75 2.15 -8.48
C VAL A 207 -2.21 3.43 -7.78
N ILE A 208 -3.41 3.89 -8.14
CA ILE A 208 -4.03 5.09 -7.58
C ILE A 208 -5.21 4.67 -6.73
N ALA A 209 -5.27 5.16 -5.49
CA ALA A 209 -6.39 4.95 -4.59
C ALA A 209 -7.22 6.23 -4.52
N THR A 210 -8.55 6.13 -4.67
CA THR A 210 -9.48 7.26 -4.57
C THR A 210 -10.52 7.02 -3.49
N GLY A 211 -10.75 7.99 -2.62
CA GLY A 211 -11.80 7.98 -1.61
C GLY A 211 -13.01 8.79 -2.06
N GLY A 212 -14.21 8.19 -2.03
CA GLY A 212 -15.42 8.78 -2.58
C GLY A 212 -16.43 9.29 -1.54
N ILE A 213 -17.30 10.19 -1.99
CA ILE A 213 -18.53 10.60 -1.28
C ILE A 213 -19.51 9.43 -1.14
N ASP A 214 -19.44 8.50 -2.07
CA ASP A 214 -20.29 7.32 -2.17
C ASP A 214 -19.98 6.21 -1.15
N THR A 215 -19.18 6.51 -0.11
CA THR A 215 -18.73 5.63 0.98
C THR A 215 -17.70 4.57 0.59
N THR A 216 -17.30 4.55 -0.68
CA THR A 216 -16.34 3.56 -1.19
C THR A 216 -14.98 4.17 -1.41
N ALA A 217 -13.95 3.35 -1.31
CA ALA A 217 -12.63 3.66 -1.82
C ALA A 217 -12.31 2.72 -2.98
N VAL A 218 -11.71 3.24 -4.05
CA VAL A 218 -11.43 2.49 -5.28
C VAL A 218 -9.93 2.45 -5.50
N LEU A 219 -9.40 1.26 -5.75
CA LEU A 219 -8.02 1.04 -6.17
C LEU A 219 -8.01 0.85 -7.68
N PHE A 220 -7.33 1.75 -8.37
CA PHE A 220 -7.26 1.81 -9.82
C PHE A 220 -5.82 1.61 -10.27
N ASP A 221 -5.59 0.56 -11.06
CA ASP A 221 -4.29 0.33 -11.68
C ASP A 221 -4.19 1.14 -12.97
N ARG A 222 -3.28 2.10 -12.99
CA ARG A 222 -3.07 2.97 -14.15
C ARG A 222 -2.46 2.19 -15.32
N ALA A 223 -1.60 1.21 -15.05
CA ALA A 223 -0.94 0.44 -16.10
C ALA A 223 -1.95 -0.43 -16.85
N SER A 224 -2.82 -1.15 -16.15
CA SER A 224 -3.89 -1.94 -16.79
C SER A 224 -5.04 -1.08 -17.29
N GLY A 225 -5.33 0.04 -16.62
CA GLY A 225 -6.51 0.87 -16.83
C GLY A 225 -7.78 0.28 -16.19
N GLN A 226 -7.62 -0.64 -15.24
CA GLN A 226 -8.71 -1.38 -14.61
C GLN A 226 -8.82 -1.07 -13.11
N ILE A 227 -10.03 -1.26 -12.58
CA ILE A 227 -10.28 -1.21 -11.15
C ILE A 227 -9.79 -2.53 -10.55
N LEU A 228 -8.77 -2.46 -9.69
CA LEU A 228 -8.24 -3.61 -8.96
C LEU A 228 -9.20 -4.08 -7.88
N SER A 229 -9.72 -3.13 -7.09
CA SER A 229 -10.62 -3.44 -5.98
C SER A 229 -11.46 -2.24 -5.60
N THR A 230 -12.66 -2.52 -5.08
CA THR A 230 -13.54 -1.52 -4.47
C THR A 230 -13.70 -1.86 -3.00
N LEU A 231 -13.10 -1.03 -2.15
CA LEU A 231 -13.13 -1.13 -0.70
C LEU A 231 -14.49 -0.63 -0.21
N THR A 232 -15.34 -1.58 0.21
CA THR A 232 -16.69 -1.29 0.71
C THR A 232 -16.77 -1.64 2.20
N GLY A 233 -17.34 -0.74 2.99
CA GLY A 233 -17.52 -0.98 4.43
C GLY A 233 -17.79 0.27 5.27
N HIS A 234 -17.34 1.44 4.82
CA HIS A 234 -17.67 2.70 5.50
C HIS A 234 -19.15 3.05 5.35
N SER A 235 -19.73 3.71 6.36
CA SER A 235 -21.14 4.13 6.33
C SER A 235 -21.35 5.58 5.86
N LYS A 236 -20.28 6.36 5.78
CA LYS A 236 -20.26 7.74 5.28
C LYS A 236 -19.08 7.96 4.34
N LYS A 237 -18.98 9.16 3.76
CA LYS A 237 -17.94 9.55 2.80
C LYS A 237 -16.53 9.23 3.32
N VAL A 238 -15.66 8.76 2.43
CA VAL A 238 -14.25 8.54 2.72
C VAL A 238 -13.53 9.88 2.56
N THR A 239 -12.99 10.40 3.66
CA THR A 239 -12.41 11.74 3.76
C THR A 239 -10.92 11.75 3.42
N SER A 240 -10.20 10.68 3.73
CA SER A 240 -8.77 10.53 3.46
C SER A 240 -8.42 9.09 3.14
N ILE A 241 -7.47 8.91 2.22
CA ILE A 241 -6.93 7.61 1.82
C ILE A 241 -5.41 7.68 1.68
N LYS A 242 -4.70 6.65 2.16
CA LYS A 242 -3.23 6.56 2.08
C LYS A 242 -2.72 5.14 1.88
N PHE A 243 -1.71 4.98 1.04
CA PHE A 243 -0.93 3.75 0.95
C PHE A 243 0.14 3.68 2.03
N VAL A 244 0.49 2.47 2.44
CA VAL A 244 1.52 2.22 3.45
C VAL A 244 2.80 1.75 2.76
N GLY A 245 3.70 2.69 2.45
CA GLY A 245 4.96 2.40 1.77
C GLY A 245 4.76 1.58 0.49
N ASP A 246 5.65 0.61 0.25
CA ASP A 246 5.55 -0.34 -0.86
C ASP A 246 4.75 -1.62 -0.52
N THR A 247 3.96 -1.58 0.54
CA THR A 247 3.12 -2.72 0.95
C THR A 247 1.74 -2.65 0.29
N ASP A 248 1.05 -3.79 0.22
CA ASP A 248 -0.35 -3.87 -0.24
C ASP A 248 -1.37 -3.48 0.85
N LEU A 249 -0.99 -2.57 1.75
CA LEU A 249 -1.86 -2.04 2.78
C LEU A 249 -2.35 -0.63 2.41
N VAL A 250 -3.65 -0.41 2.64
CA VAL A 250 -4.33 0.87 2.39
C VAL A 250 -5.05 1.29 3.66
N LEU A 251 -4.91 2.56 4.01
CA LEU A 251 -5.64 3.20 5.09
C LEU A 251 -6.76 4.06 4.53
N THR A 252 -7.95 3.96 5.13
CA THR A 252 -9.07 4.87 4.82
C THR A 252 -9.63 5.47 6.09
N ALA A 253 -9.86 6.78 6.07
CA ALA A 253 -10.64 7.49 7.08
C ALA A 253 -11.96 7.96 6.52
N SER A 254 -12.95 8.05 7.39
CA SER A 254 -14.31 8.43 7.00
C SER A 254 -14.98 9.33 8.03
N SER A 255 -15.96 10.09 7.54
CA SER A 255 -16.92 10.81 8.39
C SER A 255 -17.75 9.88 9.29
N ASP A 256 -17.69 8.56 9.09
CA ASP A 256 -18.32 7.58 9.98
C ASP A 256 -17.59 7.35 11.32
N LYS A 257 -16.57 8.18 11.58
CA LYS A 257 -15.75 8.17 12.80
C LYS A 257 -14.77 6.99 12.88
N THR A 258 -14.63 6.22 11.80
CA THR A 258 -13.75 5.05 11.76
C THR A 258 -12.56 5.25 10.84
N VAL A 259 -11.46 4.60 11.21
CA VAL A 259 -10.31 4.36 10.33
C VAL A 259 -10.26 2.88 10.04
N ARG A 260 -10.06 2.51 8.77
CA ARG A 260 -9.95 1.11 8.35
C ARG A 260 -8.61 0.85 7.72
N ILE A 261 -8.05 -0.31 8.06
CA ILE A 261 -6.83 -0.85 7.47
C ILE A 261 -7.26 -1.98 6.54
N TRP A 262 -6.96 -1.83 5.26
CA TRP A 262 -7.23 -2.81 4.22
C TRP A 262 -5.93 -3.50 3.85
N GLY A 263 -5.98 -4.82 3.69
CA GLY A 263 -4.86 -5.58 3.15
C GLY A 263 -5.29 -6.49 2.02
N SER A 264 -4.37 -6.75 1.10
CA SER A 264 -4.57 -7.76 0.07
C SER A 264 -4.65 -9.16 0.69
N SER A 265 -5.68 -9.91 0.31
CA SER A 265 -5.89 -11.32 0.60
C SER A 265 -5.20 -12.19 -0.44
N GLU A 266 -5.00 -13.47 -0.14
CA GLU A 266 -4.41 -14.47 -1.06
C GLU A 266 -5.17 -14.55 -2.41
N ASP A 267 -6.46 -14.20 -2.42
CA ASP A 267 -7.31 -14.17 -3.61
C ASP A 267 -7.13 -12.90 -4.49
N GLY A 268 -6.18 -12.01 -4.15
CA GLY A 268 -5.95 -10.74 -4.84
C GLY A 268 -6.97 -9.64 -4.52
N ASN A 269 -8.00 -9.94 -3.72
CA ASN A 269 -8.97 -8.96 -3.22
C ASN A 269 -8.48 -8.25 -1.96
N TYR A 270 -8.99 -7.05 -1.71
CA TYR A 270 -8.68 -6.31 -0.48
C TYR A 270 -9.75 -6.52 0.57
N ALA A 271 -9.34 -6.95 1.77
CA ALA A 271 -10.22 -7.15 2.91
C ALA A 271 -9.88 -6.19 4.05
N CYS A 272 -10.89 -5.80 4.82
CA CYS A 272 -10.72 -4.96 6.01
C CYS A 272 -10.09 -5.81 7.13
N ARG A 273 -8.82 -5.54 7.46
CA ARG A 273 -8.09 -6.22 8.54
C ARG A 273 -8.47 -5.64 9.91
N HIS A 274 -8.52 -4.31 10.00
CA HIS A 274 -8.79 -3.61 11.26
C HIS A 274 -9.82 -2.50 11.03
N THR A 275 -10.77 -2.36 11.95
CA THR A 275 -11.70 -1.22 12.02
C THR A 275 -11.54 -0.52 13.36
N LEU A 276 -11.03 0.71 13.30
CA LEU A 276 -10.62 1.51 14.45
C LEU A 276 -11.70 2.52 14.79
N LYS A 277 -12.09 2.57 16.06
CA LYS A 277 -13.23 3.35 16.59
C LYS A 277 -12.84 4.07 17.87
N ASP A 278 -11.75 4.83 17.83
CA ASP A 278 -11.28 5.60 18.99
C ASP A 278 -11.63 7.08 18.90
N HIS A 279 -12.07 7.56 17.72
CA HIS A 279 -12.57 8.91 17.52
C HIS A 279 -14.06 9.02 17.83
N SER A 280 -14.47 10.14 18.42
CA SER A 280 -15.87 10.43 18.77
C SER A 280 -16.58 11.31 17.72
N ALA A 281 -15.82 11.90 16.80
CA ALA A 281 -16.30 12.71 15.68
C ALA A 281 -15.68 12.25 14.34
N GLU A 282 -15.95 13.01 13.27
CA GLU A 282 -15.53 12.67 11.92
C GLU A 282 -14.00 12.67 11.79
N VAL A 283 -13.44 11.58 11.28
CA VAL A 283 -12.01 11.53 10.97
C VAL A 283 -11.80 12.21 9.62
N ARG A 284 -10.91 13.21 9.58
CA ARG A 284 -10.74 14.06 8.41
C ARG A 284 -9.47 13.80 7.62
N ALA A 285 -8.41 13.37 8.29
CA ALA A 285 -7.15 13.05 7.65
C ALA A 285 -6.51 11.80 8.26
N VAL A 286 -5.77 11.07 7.43
CA VAL A 286 -4.88 9.99 7.83
C VAL A 286 -3.55 10.18 7.13
N THR A 287 -2.45 9.92 7.84
CA THR A 287 -1.09 10.02 7.31
C THR A 287 -0.23 8.89 7.88
N VAL A 288 0.67 8.37 7.04
CA VAL A 288 1.55 7.24 7.38
C VAL A 288 2.91 7.77 7.82
N HIS A 289 3.45 7.18 8.88
CA HIS A 289 4.79 7.50 9.35
C HIS A 289 5.86 6.95 8.39
N ALA A 290 7.02 7.59 8.29
CA ALA A 290 8.09 7.22 7.36
C ALA A 290 8.64 5.78 7.56
N THR A 291 8.44 5.17 8.73
CA THR A 291 8.79 3.76 9.00
C THR A 291 7.81 2.76 8.35
N ASN A 292 6.66 3.21 7.87
CA ASN A 292 5.54 2.38 7.39
C ASN A 292 4.93 1.43 8.44
N LYS A 293 5.37 1.49 9.71
CA LYS A 293 4.83 0.71 10.82
C LYS A 293 3.73 1.43 11.60
N TYR A 294 3.71 2.77 11.54
CA TYR A 294 2.79 3.59 12.32
C TYR A 294 2.03 4.55 11.41
N PHE A 295 0.89 5.03 11.89
CA PHE A 295 0.14 6.07 11.20
C PHE A 295 -0.61 6.94 12.21
N VAL A 296 -1.05 8.10 11.75
CA VAL A 296 -1.84 9.04 12.52
C VAL A 296 -3.16 9.29 11.83
N SER A 297 -4.22 9.40 12.62
CA SER A 297 -5.48 9.99 12.20
C SER A 297 -5.76 11.29 12.93
N ALA A 298 -6.40 12.22 12.23
CA ALA A 298 -6.81 13.51 12.78
C ALA A 298 -8.32 13.70 12.58
N SER A 299 -8.98 14.20 13.62
CA SER A 299 -10.44 14.20 13.74
C SER A 299 -10.98 15.55 14.21
N LEU A 300 -12.27 15.77 13.95
CA LEU A 300 -13.04 16.90 14.46
C LEU A 300 -13.44 16.75 15.94
N ASP A 301 -12.95 15.74 16.65
CA ASP A 301 -13.12 15.60 18.11
C ASP A 301 -12.02 16.32 18.89
N SER A 302 -11.28 17.19 18.20
CA SER A 302 -10.11 17.90 18.71
C SER A 302 -8.98 16.97 19.18
N THR A 303 -8.89 15.76 18.62
CA THR A 303 -7.79 14.82 18.89
C THR A 303 -7.14 14.31 17.61
N TRP A 304 -5.85 13.98 17.72
CA TRP A 304 -5.18 13.11 16.78
C TRP A 304 -4.70 11.85 17.51
N CYS A 305 -4.78 10.71 16.83
CA CYS A 305 -4.46 9.40 17.39
C CYS A 305 -3.28 8.79 16.63
N PHE A 306 -2.33 8.22 17.36
CA PHE A 306 -1.17 7.49 16.85
C PHE A 306 -1.38 5.99 17.01
N TYR A 307 -1.24 5.25 15.92
CA TYR A 307 -1.57 3.83 15.84
C TYR A 307 -0.38 3.00 15.37
N ASP A 308 -0.35 1.75 15.83
CA ASP A 308 0.46 0.69 15.22
C ASP A 308 -0.33 0.01 14.09
N MET A 309 0.30 -0.10 12.91
CA MET A 309 -0.26 -0.72 11.71
C MET A 309 -0.55 -2.20 11.90
N SER A 310 0.32 -2.91 12.63
CA SER A 310 0.28 -4.37 12.72
C SER A 310 -0.85 -4.86 13.63
N SER A 311 -0.93 -4.29 14.83
CA SER A 311 -1.92 -4.60 15.85
C SER A 311 -3.23 -3.83 15.69
N GLY A 312 -3.21 -2.66 15.03
CA GLY A 312 -4.35 -1.76 15.00
C GLY A 312 -4.63 -1.09 16.35
N LEU A 313 -3.70 -1.14 17.30
CA LEU A 313 -3.87 -0.52 18.62
C LEU A 313 -3.59 0.98 18.57
N CYS A 314 -4.44 1.75 19.25
CA CYS A 314 -4.21 3.17 19.51
C CYS A 314 -3.18 3.31 20.64
N LEU A 315 -1.98 3.75 20.30
CA LEU A 315 -0.87 3.93 21.24
C LEU A 315 -1.02 5.24 22.03
N ALA A 316 -1.40 6.31 21.34
CA ALA A 316 -1.62 7.62 21.95
C ALA A 316 -2.81 8.33 21.30
N GLN A 317 -3.56 9.07 22.11
CA GLN A 317 -4.56 10.03 21.65
C GLN A 317 -4.22 11.35 22.29
N VAL A 318 -3.88 12.33 21.46
CA VAL A 318 -3.36 13.62 21.90
C VAL A 318 -4.41 14.68 21.61
N THR A 319 -4.66 15.51 22.61
CA THR A 319 -5.49 16.69 22.52
C THR A 319 -4.67 17.89 22.97
N ASP A 320 -5.09 19.09 22.55
CA ASP A 320 -4.47 20.32 23.02
C ASP A 320 -5.33 20.89 24.15
N ASP A 321 -4.84 20.83 25.39
CA ASP A 321 -5.58 21.32 26.56
C ASP A 321 -5.76 22.84 26.55
N SER A 322 -4.95 23.57 25.78
CA SER A 322 -4.99 25.03 25.73
C SER A 322 -6.18 25.58 24.93
N GLU A 323 -6.57 24.90 23.86
CA GLU A 323 -7.63 25.34 22.94
C GLU A 323 -8.28 24.10 22.30
N LYS A 324 -9.61 23.98 22.45
CA LYS A 324 -10.40 23.01 21.68
C LYS A 324 -10.39 23.41 20.20
N VAL A 325 -9.71 22.61 19.40
CA VAL A 325 -9.38 22.92 18.01
C VAL A 325 -9.61 21.68 17.16
N ASP A 326 -10.37 21.82 16.09
CA ASP A 326 -10.80 20.70 15.26
C ASP A 326 -9.81 20.48 14.12
N TYR A 327 -9.36 19.23 13.92
CA TYR A 327 -8.35 18.92 12.93
C TYR A 327 -8.98 18.51 11.60
N THR A 328 -8.62 19.23 10.54
CA THR A 328 -9.15 19.06 9.19
C THR A 328 -8.15 18.42 8.23
N ALA A 329 -6.85 18.57 8.50
CA ALA A 329 -5.76 18.02 7.68
C ALA A 329 -4.61 17.53 8.57
N ALA A 330 -3.88 16.52 8.11
CA ALA A 330 -2.68 16.02 8.79
C ALA A 330 -1.68 15.43 7.79
N ALA A 331 -0.39 15.69 8.02
CA ALA A 331 0.70 15.11 7.24
C ALA A 331 1.93 14.91 8.13
N PHE A 332 2.63 13.79 7.96
CA PHE A 332 3.94 13.59 8.54
C PHE A 332 5.01 14.36 7.77
N HIS A 333 5.98 14.89 8.50
CA HIS A 333 7.25 15.29 7.93
C HIS A 333 7.98 14.07 7.37
N PRO A 334 8.76 14.18 6.27
CA PRO A 334 9.44 13.01 5.71
C PRO A 334 10.57 12.45 6.60
N ASP A 335 10.93 13.13 7.71
CA ASP A 335 11.80 12.54 8.76
C ASP A 335 11.03 11.79 9.85
N GLY A 336 9.70 11.84 9.85
CA GLY A 336 8.86 11.09 10.78
C GLY A 336 8.69 11.66 12.19
N LEU A 337 9.58 12.53 12.68
CA LEU A 337 9.46 13.06 14.06
C LEU A 337 8.42 14.16 14.24
N ILE A 338 8.09 14.86 13.16
CA ILE A 338 7.21 16.02 13.21
C ILE A 338 5.92 15.70 12.47
N LEU A 339 4.80 16.07 13.07
CA LEU A 339 3.48 15.98 12.47
C LEU A 339 2.92 17.41 12.27
N GLY A 340 2.51 17.74 11.06
CA GLY A 340 1.77 18.96 10.77
C GLY A 340 0.28 18.69 10.74
N THR A 341 -0.49 19.43 11.53
CA THR A 341 -1.96 19.36 11.56
C THR A 341 -2.56 20.70 11.18
N GLY A 342 -3.48 20.70 10.23
CA GLY A 342 -4.30 21.86 9.87
C GLY A 342 -5.63 21.83 10.63
N THR A 343 -6.14 23.01 10.99
CA THR A 343 -7.32 23.14 11.82
C THR A 343 -8.44 23.93 11.14
N ALA A 344 -9.67 23.75 11.62
CA ALA A 344 -10.82 24.52 11.17
C ALA A 344 -10.70 26.02 11.51
N GLN A 345 -9.97 26.35 12.57
CA GLN A 345 -9.73 27.71 13.07
C GLN A 345 -8.56 28.42 12.35
N SER A 346 -8.23 28.02 11.12
CA SER A 346 -7.21 28.66 10.28
C SER A 346 -5.79 28.63 10.84
N ILE A 347 -5.49 27.67 11.72
CA ILE A 347 -4.20 27.52 12.38
C ILE A 347 -3.55 26.21 11.95
N VAL A 348 -2.26 26.26 11.63
CA VAL A 348 -1.45 25.06 11.41
C VAL A 348 -0.65 24.82 12.68
N LYS A 349 -0.79 23.65 13.30
CA LYS A 349 -0.02 23.24 14.46
C LYS A 349 1.04 22.21 14.04
N ILE A 350 2.23 22.34 14.61
CA ILE A 350 3.35 21.44 14.41
C ILE A 350 3.60 20.71 15.71
N TRP A 351 3.56 19.39 15.67
CA TRP A 351 3.69 18.52 16.82
C TRP A 351 5.00 17.76 16.75
N ASP A 352 5.70 17.67 17.88
CA ASP A 352 6.72 16.64 18.06
C ASP A 352 6.02 15.35 18.51
N VAL A 353 6.17 14.30 17.71
CA VAL A 353 5.50 13.02 17.92
C VAL A 353 6.01 12.33 19.20
N LYS A 354 7.27 12.55 19.58
CA LYS A 354 7.87 11.93 20.76
C LYS A 354 7.32 12.50 22.06
N SER A 355 7.38 13.81 22.20
CA SER A 355 6.90 14.52 23.39
C SER A 355 5.39 14.75 23.38
N GLN A 356 4.74 14.54 22.23
CA GLN A 356 3.32 14.85 22.00
C GLN A 356 3.02 16.35 22.20
N ALA A 357 4.06 17.20 22.21
CA ALA A 357 3.93 18.62 22.45
C ALA A 357 3.78 19.39 21.15
N ASN A 358 2.99 20.46 21.20
CA ASN A 358 2.92 21.44 20.14
C ASN A 358 4.18 22.32 20.18
N VAL A 359 5.03 22.23 19.16
CA VAL A 359 6.31 22.92 19.07
C VAL A 359 6.25 24.21 18.23
N ALA A 360 5.25 24.35 17.37
CA ALA A 360 5.05 25.59 16.61
C ALA A 360 3.59 25.76 16.15
N LYS A 361 3.14 27.02 16.10
CA LYS A 361 1.82 27.43 15.62
C LYS A 361 2.00 28.44 14.48
N PHE A 362 1.49 28.13 13.29
CA PHE A 362 1.43 29.05 12.17
C PHE A 362 0.01 29.56 12.01
N GLY A 363 -0.18 30.87 12.17
CA GLY A 363 -1.45 31.56 11.92
C GLY A 363 -1.38 32.43 10.68
N GLY A 364 -2.49 33.05 10.31
CA GLY A 364 -2.58 34.02 9.22
C GLY A 364 -3.35 33.54 8.00
N HIS A 365 -3.79 32.27 7.97
CA HIS A 365 -4.84 31.84 7.04
C HIS A 365 -6.21 32.41 7.39
N THR A 366 -7.08 32.48 6.40
CA THR A 366 -8.51 32.73 6.54
C THR A 366 -9.27 31.50 6.06
N GLY A 367 -10.14 30.94 6.91
CA GLY A 367 -10.90 29.72 6.63
C GLY A 367 -10.21 28.44 7.09
N GLU A 368 -10.91 27.31 6.98
CA GLU A 368 -10.38 26.00 7.40
C GLU A 368 -9.18 25.57 6.53
N ILE A 369 -8.20 24.91 7.14
CA ILE A 369 -7.06 24.37 6.40
C ILE A 369 -7.47 23.05 5.78
N THR A 370 -7.47 22.99 4.45
CA THR A 370 -7.96 21.85 3.67
C THR A 370 -6.84 20.82 3.43
N SER A 371 -5.58 21.26 3.35
CA SER A 371 -4.46 20.41 3.00
C SER A 371 -3.14 20.91 3.58
N VAL A 372 -2.27 19.96 3.92
CA VAL A 372 -0.93 20.19 4.47
C VAL A 372 0.02 19.25 3.74
N SER A 373 1.11 19.78 3.19
CA SER A 373 2.12 18.98 2.47
C SER A 373 3.52 19.43 2.85
N PHE A 374 4.34 18.48 3.31
CA PHE A 374 5.75 18.73 3.58
C PHE A 374 6.57 18.49 2.32
N SER A 375 7.54 19.36 2.09
CA SER A 375 8.51 19.15 1.02
C SER A 375 9.52 18.07 1.42
N GLU A 376 9.88 17.22 0.46
CA GLU A 376 10.89 16.17 0.62
C GLU A 376 12.31 16.73 0.88
N ASN A 377 12.49 18.04 0.71
CA ASN A 377 13.70 18.74 1.14
C ASN A 377 13.80 18.92 2.66
N GLY A 378 12.72 18.67 3.41
CA GLY A 378 12.68 18.69 4.87
C GLY A 378 12.63 20.08 5.52
N TYR A 379 12.52 21.16 4.74
CA TYR A 379 12.56 22.53 5.27
C TYR A 379 11.29 23.32 5.03
N PHE A 380 10.50 22.95 4.02
CA PHE A 380 9.31 23.69 3.64
C PHE A 380 8.03 22.91 3.92
N LEU A 381 7.01 23.67 4.30
CA LEU A 381 5.65 23.21 4.48
C LEU A 381 4.73 24.08 3.63
N ALA A 382 3.86 23.44 2.86
CA ALA A 382 2.80 24.09 2.12
C ALA A 382 1.45 23.79 2.77
N THR A 383 0.61 24.82 2.88
CA THR A 383 -0.71 24.72 3.51
C THR A 383 -1.74 25.40 2.63
N ALA A 384 -2.89 24.76 2.43
CA ALA A 384 -4.00 25.29 1.63
C ALA A 384 -5.19 25.61 2.54
N ALA A 385 -5.87 26.72 2.26
CA ALA A 385 -7.12 27.12 2.89
C ALA A 385 -7.97 27.93 1.89
N LEU A 386 -9.09 28.49 2.36
CA LEU A 386 -10.00 29.29 1.54
C LEU A 386 -9.32 30.49 0.87
N ASP A 387 -8.39 31.14 1.57
CA ASP A 387 -7.65 32.31 1.06
C ASP A 387 -6.46 31.98 0.14
N GLY A 388 -6.15 30.70 -0.02
CA GLY A 388 -5.09 30.23 -0.90
C GLY A 388 -4.04 29.40 -0.20
N VAL A 389 -2.83 29.43 -0.78
CA VAL A 389 -1.73 28.56 -0.35
C VAL A 389 -0.63 29.37 0.29
N ARG A 390 -0.16 28.97 1.47
CA ARG A 390 0.98 29.56 2.15
C ARG A 390 2.15 28.59 2.21
N LEU A 391 3.35 29.12 2.06
CA LEU A 391 4.59 28.39 2.24
C LEU A 391 5.35 28.88 3.47
N TRP A 392 5.75 27.92 4.30
CA TRP A 392 6.41 28.14 5.58
C TRP A 392 7.83 27.56 5.55
N ASP A 393 8.81 28.30 6.06
CA ASP A 393 10.15 27.77 6.34
C ASP A 393 10.17 27.28 7.79
N LEU A 394 10.31 25.96 7.98
CA LEU A 394 10.27 25.31 9.29
C LEU A 394 11.46 25.67 10.19
N ARG A 395 12.56 26.18 9.61
CA ARG A 395 13.73 26.62 10.40
C ARG A 395 13.56 28.03 10.94
N LYS A 396 12.88 28.87 10.18
CA LYS A 396 12.63 30.27 10.53
C LYS A 396 11.26 30.47 11.18
N LEU A 397 10.40 29.47 11.11
CA LEU A 397 9.02 29.47 11.57
C LEU A 397 8.21 30.67 11.03
N LYS A 398 8.44 31.01 9.76
CA LYS A 398 7.82 32.18 9.11
C LYS A 398 7.26 31.80 7.75
N ASN A 399 6.14 32.45 7.41
CA ASN A 399 5.68 32.51 6.04
C ASN A 399 6.69 33.28 5.20
N PHE A 400 7.09 32.71 4.07
CA PHE A 400 7.97 33.40 3.12
C PHE A 400 7.30 33.63 1.76
N ARG A 401 6.19 32.93 1.46
CA ARG A 401 5.37 33.13 0.27
C ARG A 401 3.90 32.83 0.57
N THR A 402 3.04 33.57 -0.11
CA THR A 402 1.59 33.36 -0.17
C THR A 402 1.17 33.39 -1.63
N PHE A 403 0.37 32.42 -2.03
CA PHE A 403 -0.31 32.40 -3.31
C PHE A 403 -1.79 32.65 -3.08
N GLU A 404 -2.30 33.71 -3.68
CA GLU A 404 -3.72 34.07 -3.63
C GLU A 404 -4.49 33.20 -4.63
N PHE A 405 -5.01 32.08 -4.12
CA PHE A 405 -5.86 31.15 -4.87
C PHE A 405 -7.18 30.99 -4.12
N PRO A 406 -8.27 31.65 -4.55
CA PRO A 406 -9.55 31.45 -3.89
C PRO A 406 -9.98 29.99 -4.02
N ASP A 407 -10.49 29.43 -2.93
CA ASP A 407 -10.94 28.03 -2.82
C ASP A 407 -9.83 26.99 -3.07
N ALA A 408 -8.66 27.13 -2.45
CA ALA A 408 -7.63 26.08 -2.53
C ALA A 408 -8.02 24.83 -1.72
N ASN A 409 -8.26 23.72 -2.42
CA ASN A 409 -8.70 22.46 -1.84
C ASN A 409 -7.55 21.53 -1.47
N SER A 410 -6.48 21.53 -2.26
CA SER A 410 -5.34 20.62 -2.05
C SER A 410 -4.04 21.23 -2.54
N VAL A 411 -2.98 20.95 -1.79
CA VAL A 411 -1.60 21.31 -2.14
C VAL A 411 -0.70 20.12 -1.93
N GLU A 412 0.21 19.87 -2.87
CA GLU A 412 1.08 18.70 -2.84
C GLU A 412 2.46 19.03 -3.42
N PHE A 413 3.53 18.75 -2.68
CA PHE A 413 4.87 18.68 -3.26
C PHE A 413 5.09 17.37 -3.99
N ASP A 414 5.81 17.41 -5.11
CA ASP A 414 6.25 16.18 -5.74
C ASP A 414 7.34 15.49 -4.89
N HIS A 415 7.57 14.19 -5.14
CA HIS A 415 8.58 13.45 -4.39
C HIS A 415 9.99 14.04 -4.54
N SER A 416 10.35 14.68 -5.67
CA SER A 416 11.66 15.33 -5.80
C SER A 416 11.77 16.62 -4.98
N GLY A 417 10.63 17.24 -4.63
CA GLY A 417 10.55 18.55 -4.01
C GLY A 417 10.84 19.71 -4.97
N SER A 418 10.87 19.46 -6.28
CA SER A 418 11.13 20.42 -7.37
C SER A 418 9.87 21.04 -7.98
N TYR A 419 8.71 20.45 -7.70
CA TYR A 419 7.40 20.87 -8.19
C TYR A 419 6.38 20.95 -7.05
N LEU A 420 5.45 21.90 -7.19
CA LEU A 420 4.32 22.09 -6.29
C LEU A 420 3.04 22.12 -7.11
N GLY A 421 2.10 21.23 -6.79
CA GLY A 421 0.77 21.18 -7.38
C GLY A 421 -0.22 21.86 -6.46
N ILE A 422 -1.04 22.75 -7.00
CA ILE A 422 -2.14 23.40 -6.29
C ILE A 422 -3.43 23.08 -7.03
N ALA A 423 -4.40 22.52 -6.32
CA ALA A 423 -5.77 22.32 -6.80
C ALA A 423 -6.70 23.31 -6.09
N ALA A 424 -7.17 24.30 -6.85
CA ALA A 424 -8.16 25.28 -6.44
C ALA A 424 -9.32 25.27 -7.45
N SER A 425 -9.77 26.45 -7.91
CA SER A 425 -10.66 26.56 -9.07
C SER A 425 -9.99 26.01 -10.33
N ASP A 426 -8.73 26.40 -10.57
CA ASP A 426 -7.85 25.79 -11.55
C ASP A 426 -6.79 24.91 -10.88
N ILE A 427 -6.16 24.03 -11.67
CA ILE A 427 -5.00 23.25 -11.19
C ILE A 427 -3.75 23.83 -11.80
N ARG A 428 -2.81 24.25 -10.95
CA ARG A 428 -1.54 24.84 -11.36
C ARG A 428 -0.37 24.03 -10.83
N VAL A 429 0.65 23.88 -11.66
CA VAL A 429 1.93 23.29 -11.29
C VAL A 429 2.99 24.38 -11.30
N PHE A 430 3.66 24.55 -10.17
CA PHE A 430 4.75 25.50 -9.96
C PHE A 430 6.08 24.77 -9.88
N GLN A 431 7.13 25.45 -10.32
CA GLN A 431 8.49 25.01 -10.06
C GLN A 431 8.98 25.60 -8.73
N THR A 432 9.63 24.77 -7.91
CA THR A 432 10.11 25.14 -6.56
C THR A 432 11.62 25.44 -6.54
N ALA A 433 12.21 25.74 -7.69
CA ALA A 433 13.66 25.80 -7.89
C ALA A 433 14.32 26.93 -7.06
N SER A 434 14.72 26.60 -5.81
CA SER A 434 15.30 27.51 -4.81
C SER A 434 14.36 28.59 -4.29
N VAL A 435 14.39 28.82 -2.97
CA VAL A 435 13.59 29.87 -2.27
C VAL A 435 13.79 31.27 -2.86
N LYS A 436 14.95 31.50 -3.49
CA LYS A 436 15.34 32.78 -4.08
C LYS A 436 14.85 32.99 -5.52
N ALA A 437 14.48 31.93 -6.23
CA ALA A 437 13.97 32.09 -7.59
C ALA A 437 12.47 32.43 -7.58
N GLU A 438 12.00 32.95 -8.70
CA GLU A 438 10.58 33.18 -8.94
C GLU A 438 9.83 31.85 -9.03
N TRP A 439 8.74 31.73 -8.27
CA TRP A 439 7.87 30.55 -8.28
C TRP A 439 6.93 30.65 -9.47
N ASN A 440 7.49 30.40 -10.65
CA ASN A 440 6.76 30.57 -11.89
C ASN A 440 5.79 29.40 -12.13
N PRO A 441 4.55 29.67 -12.57
CA PRO A 441 3.63 28.63 -12.99
C PRO A 441 4.18 27.98 -14.25
N VAL A 442 4.49 26.69 -14.17
CA VAL A 442 4.94 25.89 -15.32
C VAL A 442 3.75 25.54 -16.20
N LYS A 443 2.63 25.15 -15.58
CA LYS A 443 1.45 24.72 -16.31
C LYS A 443 0.18 25.02 -15.52
N THR A 444 -0.78 25.62 -16.21
CA THR A 444 -2.18 25.62 -15.81
C THR A 444 -2.88 24.51 -16.59
N LEU A 445 -3.42 23.53 -15.87
CA LEU A 445 -4.27 22.48 -16.44
C LEU A 445 -5.65 23.06 -16.73
N PRO A 446 -6.40 22.49 -17.69
CA PRO A 446 -7.71 23.00 -18.07
C PRO A 446 -8.63 23.13 -16.85
N ASP A 447 -9.37 24.24 -16.81
CA ASP A 447 -10.36 24.48 -15.78
C ASP A 447 -11.44 23.38 -15.83
N LEU A 448 -11.66 22.75 -14.69
CA LEU A 448 -12.65 21.69 -14.52
C LEU A 448 -13.98 22.24 -13.99
N SER A 449 -14.09 23.54 -13.69
CA SER A 449 -15.24 24.19 -13.05
C SER A 449 -16.61 23.85 -13.66
N GLY A 450 -16.69 23.67 -14.98
CA GLY A 450 -17.92 23.26 -15.68
C GLY A 450 -18.28 21.76 -15.54
N THR A 451 -17.31 20.91 -15.21
CA THR A 451 -17.50 19.47 -15.00
C THR A 451 -17.55 19.10 -13.52
N GLY A 452 -16.79 19.78 -12.67
CA GLY A 452 -16.72 19.64 -11.21
C GLY A 452 -15.42 20.24 -10.65
N LYS A 453 -15.45 20.79 -9.43
CA LYS A 453 -14.25 21.37 -8.78
C LYS A 453 -13.19 20.28 -8.52
N ALA A 454 -11.92 20.62 -8.74
CA ALA A 454 -10.79 19.76 -8.39
C ALA A 454 -10.61 19.71 -6.87
N THR A 455 -10.58 18.50 -6.31
CA THR A 455 -10.51 18.30 -4.85
C THR A 455 -9.13 17.90 -4.39
N CYS A 456 -8.40 17.14 -5.21
CA CYS A 456 -7.09 16.62 -4.86
C CYS A 456 -6.19 16.50 -6.09
N VAL A 457 -4.90 16.75 -5.88
CA VAL A 457 -3.84 16.64 -6.89
C VAL A 457 -2.68 15.81 -6.34
N LYS A 458 -2.15 14.89 -7.15
CA LYS A 458 -0.98 14.07 -6.81
C LYS A 458 -0.06 13.92 -8.00
N PHE A 459 1.25 13.96 -7.76
CA PHE A 459 2.24 13.66 -8.77
C PHE A 459 2.48 12.15 -8.84
N GLY A 460 2.57 11.63 -10.05
CA GLY A 460 3.06 10.28 -10.27
C GLY A 460 4.58 10.15 -10.07
N PRO A 461 5.14 8.94 -10.23
CA PRO A 461 6.58 8.70 -10.17
C PRO A 461 7.34 9.66 -11.09
N ASP A 462 8.37 10.31 -10.54
CA ASP A 462 9.22 11.29 -11.22
C ASP A 462 8.44 12.44 -11.88
N ALA A 463 7.27 12.79 -11.37
CA ALA A 463 6.38 13.82 -11.92
C ALA A 463 6.02 13.61 -13.42
N LYS A 464 6.12 12.37 -13.93
CA LYS A 464 5.82 12.03 -15.35
C LYS A 464 4.35 12.23 -15.71
N TYR A 465 3.49 12.25 -14.71
CA TYR A 465 2.08 12.59 -14.83
C TYR A 465 1.58 13.24 -13.55
N VAL A 466 0.42 13.90 -13.66
CA VAL A 466 -0.34 14.43 -12.54
C VAL A 466 -1.72 13.77 -12.56
N ALA A 467 -2.11 13.18 -11.43
CA ALA A 467 -3.46 12.69 -11.21
C ALA A 467 -4.28 13.76 -10.52
N VAL A 468 -5.53 13.94 -10.96
CA VAL A 468 -6.48 14.90 -10.39
C VAL A 468 -7.79 14.18 -10.09
N GLY A 469 -8.23 14.27 -8.84
CA GLY A 469 -9.56 13.87 -8.42
C GLY A 469 -10.50 15.08 -8.43
N SER A 470 -11.74 14.85 -8.86
CA SER A 470 -12.75 15.91 -8.99
C SER A 470 -14.09 15.49 -8.39
N MET A 471 -14.90 16.51 -8.06
CA MET A 471 -16.27 16.34 -7.58
C MET A 471 -17.20 15.65 -8.59
N ASP A 472 -16.81 15.56 -9.86
CA ASP A 472 -17.57 14.92 -10.93
C ASP A 472 -17.41 13.38 -11.01
N ARG A 473 -16.72 12.78 -10.03
CA ARG A 473 -16.36 11.34 -9.91
C ARG A 473 -15.20 10.89 -10.77
N ASN A 474 -14.66 11.77 -11.62
CA ASN A 474 -13.64 11.38 -12.57
C ASN A 474 -12.25 11.54 -11.96
N LEU A 475 -11.48 10.47 -12.05
CA LEU A 475 -10.04 10.51 -11.94
C LEU A 475 -9.45 10.88 -13.30
N ARG A 476 -8.80 12.04 -13.39
CA ARG A 476 -8.15 12.52 -14.61
C ARG A 476 -6.65 12.41 -14.49
N ILE A 477 -6.02 11.90 -15.55
CA ILE A 477 -4.56 11.78 -15.64
C ILE A 477 -4.07 12.78 -16.68
N PHE A 478 -3.11 13.62 -16.30
CA PHE A 478 -2.46 14.58 -17.18
C PHE A 478 -1.00 14.17 -17.36
N ALA A 479 -0.56 14.02 -18.61
CA ALA A 479 0.81 13.62 -18.92
C ALA A 479 1.19 14.10 -20.32
N GLN A 480 2.48 14.00 -20.66
CA GLN A 480 2.94 14.21 -22.04
C GLN A 480 2.66 12.97 -22.88
N LEU A 481 2.12 13.15 -24.10
CA LEU A 481 1.74 12.06 -25.02
C LEU A 481 2.88 11.05 -25.32
N ARG A 482 4.14 11.47 -25.22
CA ARG A 482 5.33 10.62 -25.48
C ARG A 482 5.44 9.45 -24.51
N TYR A 483 5.04 9.63 -23.24
CA TYR A 483 5.10 8.56 -22.23
C TYR A 483 4.16 7.38 -22.55
N ILE A 484 3.15 7.57 -23.40
CA ILE A 484 2.26 6.49 -23.86
C ILE A 484 2.95 5.57 -24.88
N LYS A 485 3.75 6.12 -25.81
CA LYS A 485 4.35 5.30 -26.87
C LYS A 485 5.30 4.27 -26.28
N GLU A 486 6.14 4.69 -25.34
CA GLU A 486 7.06 3.79 -24.66
C GLU A 486 6.33 2.76 -23.79
N ALA A 487 5.36 3.17 -22.96
CA ALA A 487 4.61 2.23 -22.12
C ALA A 487 3.77 1.24 -22.95
N ARG A 488 3.13 1.69 -24.05
CA ARG A 488 2.30 0.86 -24.93
C ARG A 488 3.13 -0.05 -25.84
N GLU A 489 4.27 0.42 -26.35
CA GLU A 489 5.21 -0.41 -27.13
C GLU A 489 5.90 -1.45 -26.25
N ILE A 490 6.32 -1.10 -25.03
CA ILE A 490 6.84 -2.08 -24.05
C ILE A 490 5.76 -3.10 -23.69
N ARG A 491 4.50 -2.67 -23.48
CA ARG A 491 3.36 -3.56 -23.19
C ARG A 491 3.03 -4.51 -24.34
N LEU A 492 3.00 -4.03 -25.59
CA LEU A 492 2.80 -4.86 -26.77
C LEU A 492 3.97 -5.86 -26.98
N ALA A 493 5.19 -5.47 -26.59
CA ALA A 493 6.36 -6.33 -26.66
C ALA A 493 6.43 -7.36 -25.51
N MET A 494 5.83 -7.08 -24.34
CA MET A 494 5.89 -7.97 -23.16
C MET A 494 4.78 -9.03 -23.12
N GLN A 495 3.61 -8.78 -23.72
CA GLN A 495 2.51 -9.76 -23.75
C GLN A 495 2.91 -11.14 -24.30
N PRO A 496 3.69 -11.26 -25.39
CA PRO A 496 4.14 -12.55 -25.89
C PRO A 496 5.16 -13.22 -24.95
N LEU A 497 6.00 -12.44 -24.28
CA LEU A 497 7.06 -12.94 -23.38
C LEU A 497 6.50 -13.52 -22.08
N GLU A 498 5.47 -12.91 -21.51
CA GLU A 498 4.75 -13.48 -20.35
C GLU A 498 4.01 -14.76 -20.74
N LEU A 499 3.39 -14.78 -21.92
CA LEU A 499 2.72 -15.98 -22.44
C LEU A 499 3.72 -17.11 -22.67
N ILE A 500 4.90 -16.82 -23.22
CA ILE A 500 5.99 -17.78 -23.44
C ILE A 500 6.56 -18.27 -22.09
N LYS A 501 6.73 -17.38 -21.10
CA LYS A 501 7.12 -17.78 -19.74
C LYS A 501 6.11 -18.73 -19.12
N ARG A 502 4.81 -18.40 -19.22
CA ARG A 502 3.72 -19.23 -18.70
C ARG A 502 3.65 -20.58 -19.41
N VAL A 503 3.86 -20.62 -20.72
CA VAL A 503 3.92 -21.87 -21.50
C VAL A 503 5.13 -22.71 -21.10
N LYS A 504 6.29 -22.08 -20.85
CA LYS A 504 7.49 -22.77 -20.37
C LYS A 504 7.33 -23.31 -18.94
N GLU A 505 6.70 -22.55 -18.04
CA GLU A 505 6.34 -23.00 -16.69
C GLU A 505 5.42 -24.22 -16.76
N ILE A 506 4.37 -24.19 -17.60
CA ILE A 506 3.46 -25.32 -17.81
C ILE A 506 4.19 -26.53 -18.43
N GLN A 507 5.12 -26.33 -19.36
CA GLN A 507 5.92 -27.42 -19.95
C GLN A 507 6.92 -28.01 -18.96
N GLN A 508 7.48 -27.18 -18.08
CA GLN A 508 8.40 -27.62 -17.05
C GLN A 508 7.68 -28.38 -15.94
N GLU A 509 6.50 -27.91 -15.53
CA GLU A 509 5.57 -28.62 -14.63
C GLU A 509 5.15 -29.99 -15.21
N ALA A 510 4.87 -30.05 -16.52
CA ALA A 510 4.56 -31.29 -17.23
C ALA A 510 5.77 -32.27 -17.32
N SER A 511 7.01 -31.75 -17.34
CA SER A 511 8.22 -32.59 -17.39
C SER A 511 8.64 -33.16 -16.04
N THR A 512 8.20 -32.54 -14.93
CA THR A 512 8.51 -32.97 -13.56
C THR A 512 7.49 -33.92 -12.95
N GLY A 513 6.34 -34.14 -13.61
CA GLY A 513 5.32 -35.10 -13.17
C GLY A 513 5.62 -36.52 -13.64
N HIS A 514 5.91 -37.43 -12.70
CA HIS A 514 5.91 -38.87 -12.94
C HIS A 514 4.55 -39.34 -13.48
N GLU A 515 4.59 -40.20 -14.49
CA GLU A 515 3.47 -40.87 -15.14
C GLU A 515 2.37 -41.30 -14.15
N THR A 516 1.19 -40.68 -14.24
CA THR A 516 -0.08 -41.37 -14.04
C THR A 516 -1.21 -40.66 -14.80
N ASP A 517 -2.00 -41.48 -15.50
CA ASP A 517 -3.35 -41.26 -16.03
C ASP A 517 -3.58 -40.28 -17.20
N VAL A 518 -3.24 -40.82 -18.38
CA VAL A 518 -3.93 -40.56 -19.65
C VAL A 518 -5.42 -40.89 -19.48
N LYS A 519 -6.29 -39.89 -19.24
CA LYS A 519 -7.71 -39.91 -19.70
C LYS A 519 -8.55 -38.63 -19.54
N GLN A 520 -7.99 -37.50 -19.10
CA GLN A 520 -8.77 -36.23 -19.00
C GLN A 520 -8.36 -35.12 -19.98
N ASN A 521 -7.50 -35.39 -20.96
CA ASN A 521 -6.95 -34.32 -21.83
C ASN A 521 -7.46 -34.30 -23.28
N THR A 522 -8.54 -35.02 -23.61
CA THR A 522 -9.05 -35.07 -24.99
C THR A 522 -9.79 -33.80 -25.44
N GLU A 523 -10.34 -32.98 -24.53
CA GLU A 523 -10.99 -31.71 -24.89
C GLU A 523 -10.03 -30.52 -24.99
N ALA A 524 -8.96 -30.48 -24.18
CA ALA A 524 -7.96 -29.41 -24.22
C ALA A 524 -7.04 -29.50 -25.45
N VAL A 525 -6.75 -30.72 -25.91
CA VAL A 525 -5.95 -30.95 -27.12
C VAL A 525 -6.69 -30.52 -28.39
N ASP A 526 -8.02 -30.61 -28.42
CA ASP A 526 -8.82 -30.26 -29.60
C ASP A 526 -8.98 -28.73 -29.79
N LEU A 527 -9.02 -27.97 -28.69
CA LEU A 527 -8.92 -26.50 -28.69
C LEU A 527 -7.53 -26.00 -29.10
N SER A 528 -6.47 -26.73 -28.74
CA SER A 528 -5.10 -26.41 -29.17
C SER A 528 -4.87 -26.72 -30.66
N LYS A 529 -5.51 -27.78 -31.19
CA LYS A 529 -5.46 -28.15 -32.62
C LYS A 529 -6.28 -27.18 -33.49
N ARG A 530 -7.44 -26.71 -33.01
CA ARG A 530 -8.23 -25.69 -33.74
C ARG A 530 -7.61 -24.29 -33.73
N ARG A 531 -6.78 -23.94 -32.74
CA ARG A 531 -6.05 -22.65 -32.72
C ARG A 531 -4.69 -22.66 -33.43
N LYS A 532 -4.13 -23.83 -33.73
CA LYS A 532 -2.91 -23.98 -34.56
C LYS A 532 -3.10 -23.59 -36.03
N ALA A 533 -4.33 -23.32 -36.48
CA ALA A 533 -4.62 -22.89 -37.84
C ALA A 533 -4.36 -21.38 -38.12
N PHE A 534 -3.94 -20.58 -37.12
CA PHE A 534 -3.82 -19.12 -37.27
C PHE A 534 -2.50 -18.50 -36.80
N LEU A 535 -1.46 -19.29 -36.51
CA LEU A 535 -0.13 -18.77 -36.15
C LEU A 535 0.96 -19.42 -37.03
N PRO A 536 1.83 -18.64 -37.68
CA PRO A 536 2.91 -19.20 -38.48
C PRO A 536 3.90 -19.91 -37.56
N THR A 537 4.08 -21.19 -37.84
CA THR A 537 5.06 -22.09 -37.26
C THR A 537 6.46 -21.73 -37.77
N ASN A 538 7.23 -20.96 -37.01
CA ASN A 538 8.69 -21.10 -36.95
C ASN A 538 9.27 -20.17 -35.88
N GLU A 539 9.82 -20.74 -34.81
CA GLU A 539 10.55 -20.01 -33.77
C GLU A 539 11.76 -19.24 -34.36
N GLU A 540 12.36 -19.75 -35.43
CA GLU A 540 13.43 -19.05 -36.16
C GLU A 540 12.97 -17.76 -36.86
N SER A 541 11.73 -17.69 -37.36
CA SER A 541 11.22 -16.48 -38.02
C SER A 541 10.97 -15.35 -37.03
N SER A 542 10.55 -15.66 -35.81
CA SER A 542 10.33 -14.67 -34.76
C SER A 542 11.64 -14.12 -34.20
N LEU A 543 12.66 -14.97 -34.04
CA LEU A 543 14.00 -14.53 -33.64
C LEU A 543 14.70 -13.71 -34.74
N LYS A 544 14.58 -14.13 -36.01
CA LYS A 544 15.08 -13.34 -37.15
C LYS A 544 14.38 -11.99 -37.27
N ALA A 545 13.06 -11.93 -37.06
CA ALA A 545 12.32 -10.67 -37.03
C ALA A 545 12.78 -9.75 -35.89
N LEU A 546 13.12 -10.32 -34.72
CA LEU A 546 13.63 -9.56 -33.57
C LEU A 546 15.06 -9.02 -33.82
N GLU A 547 15.91 -9.80 -34.48
CA GLU A 547 17.26 -9.38 -34.87
C GLU A 547 17.25 -8.34 -36.00
N GLU A 548 16.38 -8.49 -37.01
CA GLU A 548 16.17 -7.48 -38.05
C GLU A 548 15.62 -6.18 -37.48
N TRP A 549 14.71 -6.26 -36.50
CA TRP A 549 14.21 -5.08 -35.80
C TRP A 549 15.30 -4.39 -34.98
N ARG A 550 16.17 -5.15 -34.28
CA ARG A 550 17.34 -4.60 -33.58
C ARG A 550 18.33 -3.93 -34.53
N LYS A 551 18.61 -4.55 -35.68
CA LYS A 551 19.45 -3.96 -36.74
C LYS A 551 18.86 -2.66 -37.26
N ARG A 552 17.56 -2.63 -37.61
CA ARG A 552 16.87 -1.40 -38.06
C ARG A 552 16.85 -0.29 -37.01
N LYS A 553 16.77 -0.64 -35.72
CA LYS A 553 16.83 0.33 -34.61
C LYS A 553 18.22 0.94 -34.49
N MET A 554 19.28 0.14 -34.60
CA MET A 554 20.67 0.62 -34.62
C MET A 554 20.97 1.47 -35.86
N GLU A 555 20.48 1.06 -37.04
CA GLU A 555 20.62 1.81 -38.30
C GLU A 555 19.97 3.21 -38.20
N ARG A 556 18.76 3.28 -37.63
CA ARG A 556 18.03 4.55 -37.42
C ARG A 556 18.63 5.43 -36.33
N ALA A 557 19.36 4.86 -35.38
CA ALA A 557 20.13 5.62 -34.41
C ALA A 557 21.39 6.20 -35.08
N ARG A 558 22.09 5.39 -35.88
CA ARG A 558 23.28 5.80 -36.64
C ARG A 558 22.96 6.87 -37.69
N GLN A 559 21.83 6.77 -38.40
CA GLN A 559 21.36 7.81 -39.33
C GLN A 559 21.03 9.13 -38.62
N ARG A 560 20.45 9.07 -37.41
CA ARG A 560 20.16 10.28 -36.61
C ARG A 560 21.42 10.94 -36.05
N ASP A 561 22.45 10.17 -35.73
CA ASP A 561 23.74 10.72 -35.34
C ASP A 561 24.48 11.32 -36.55
N LEU A 562 24.38 10.70 -37.73
CA LEU A 562 24.89 11.25 -38.99
C LEU A 562 24.20 12.57 -39.39
N GLU A 563 22.88 12.67 -39.27
CA GLU A 563 22.12 13.91 -39.52
C GLU A 563 22.47 15.03 -38.53
N LYS A 564 22.78 14.69 -37.27
CA LYS A 564 23.28 15.66 -36.28
C LYS A 564 24.70 16.14 -36.56
N THR A 565 25.55 15.29 -37.14
CA THR A 565 26.92 15.67 -37.53
C THR A 565 27.03 16.32 -38.91
N GLY A 566 26.08 16.06 -39.81
CA GLY A 566 26.08 16.58 -41.20
C GLY A 566 25.50 17.99 -41.37
N GLY A 567 24.93 18.58 -40.32
CA GLY A 567 24.35 19.93 -40.33
C GLY A 567 25.36 21.09 -40.33
N VAL A 568 26.68 20.81 -40.44
CA VAL A 568 27.74 21.84 -40.42
C VAL A 568 28.61 21.74 -41.68
N SER A 569 28.02 21.79 -42.88
CA SER A 569 28.74 22.23 -44.10
C SER A 569 27.79 22.48 -45.28
N SER A 570 27.26 23.69 -45.43
CA SER A 570 27.06 24.33 -46.76
C SER A 570 26.37 25.70 -46.61
N SER A 571 27.16 26.73 -46.31
CA SER A 571 26.82 28.11 -46.71
C SER A 571 28.11 28.91 -46.93
N LYS A 572 28.74 28.67 -48.08
CA LYS A 572 29.67 29.62 -48.71
C LYS A 572 29.43 29.60 -50.22
N THR A 573 29.43 30.78 -50.83
CA THR A 573 29.18 31.12 -52.25
C THR A 573 27.70 31.11 -52.63
N SER A 574 27.08 32.17 -53.17
CA SER A 574 27.51 33.41 -53.84
C SER A 574 26.65 34.59 -53.44
#